data_AF-X0TEK1-F1
#
_entry.id   AF-X0TEK1-F1
#
_cell.length_a   1.000
_cell.length_b   1.000
_cell.length_c   1.000
_cell.angle_alpha   90.00
_cell.angle_beta   90.00
_cell.angle_gamma   90.00
#
_symmetry.space_group_name_H-M   'P 1'
#
loop_
_entity.id
_entity.type
_entity.pdbx_description
1 polymer ?
#
loop_
_entity_poly.entity_id
_entity_poly.type
_entity_poly.pdbx_seq_one_letter_code
_entity_poly.pdbx_strand_id
1 'polypeptide(L)'
;MELAINNVNICLNWFSGADFVLDFSYLVLKEQGNLPSLSLGINNITYQEYISPIGHDSSAFADELYINRPPEVASAYIVATKSFGRAFEITGGIGRGEFIGYGPRSHLLNFDVFFEDKHEKFIFGFFGGVKFSVPGGPSLILETDGRDANLGIQYEIGRFKGKFGINKIELFTLEDLKRTPRINADFSIRTYSFEKPRPGQIKILLADEETREPISGTLIIENGEKITIDIPYSGKKTVTLDPGIYIFNLTAPDYNTKRAKVPIRS
;
A
#
# COMPACT_ATOMS: atom_id res chain seq x y z
N MET A 1 -7.14 9.74 -7.74
CA MET A 1 -7.89 9.40 -6.51
C MET A 1 -7.62 7.95 -6.18
N GLU A 2 -7.16 7.65 -4.98
CA GLU A 2 -6.77 6.28 -4.56
C GLU A 2 -7.75 5.75 -3.50
N LEU A 3 -8.22 4.52 -3.68
CA LEU A 3 -9.08 3.79 -2.75
C LEU A 3 -8.46 2.41 -2.47
N ALA A 4 -8.05 2.18 -1.23
CA ALA A 4 -7.53 0.88 -0.79
C ALA A 4 -8.52 0.19 0.17
N ILE A 5 -8.88 -1.05 -0.14
CA ILE A 5 -9.77 -1.90 0.66
C ILE A 5 -9.10 -3.27 0.83
N ASN A 6 -8.74 -3.63 2.06
CA ASN A 6 -8.05 -4.88 2.39
C ASN A 6 -6.76 -5.06 1.58
N ASN A 7 -6.75 -6.02 0.66
CA ASN A 7 -5.63 -6.31 -0.24
C ASN A 7 -5.82 -5.67 -1.64
N VAL A 8 -6.92 -4.97 -1.89
CA VAL A 8 -7.23 -4.34 -3.17
C VAL A 8 -6.90 -2.86 -3.11
N ASN A 9 -6.28 -2.33 -4.17
CA ASN A 9 -6.11 -0.90 -4.38
C ASN A 9 -6.62 -0.52 -5.77
N ILE A 10 -7.41 0.54 -5.84
CA ILE A 10 -7.98 1.09 -7.06
C ILE A 10 -7.57 2.56 -7.15
N CYS A 11 -6.97 2.96 -8.26
CA CYS A 11 -6.63 4.36 -8.53
C CYS A 11 -7.36 4.85 -9.78
N LEU A 12 -8.02 6.00 -9.68
CA LEU A 12 -8.51 6.75 -10.84
C LEU A 12 -7.58 7.93 -11.12
N ASN A 13 -6.89 7.90 -12.25
CA ASN A 13 -6.06 8.98 -12.75
C ASN A 13 -6.84 9.80 -13.78
N TRP A 14 -6.56 11.10 -13.79
CA TRP A 14 -7.15 12.04 -14.72
C TRP A 14 -6.02 12.83 -15.38
N PHE A 15 -5.66 12.43 -16.60
CA PHE A 15 -4.58 13.04 -17.36
C PHE A 15 -5.11 14.16 -18.24
N SER A 16 -4.46 15.32 -18.15
CA SER A 16 -4.68 16.50 -19.01
C SER A 16 -6.13 16.96 -19.17
N GLY A 17 -6.99 16.68 -18.19
CA GLY A 17 -8.39 17.11 -18.20
C GLY A 17 -9.32 16.29 -19.09
N ALA A 18 -8.80 15.36 -19.90
CA ALA A 18 -9.58 14.64 -20.92
C ALA A 18 -9.53 13.11 -20.76
N ASP A 19 -8.40 12.57 -20.31
CA ASP A 19 -8.19 11.12 -20.30
C ASP A 19 -8.36 10.58 -18.88
N PHE A 20 -9.29 9.63 -18.74
CA PHE A 20 -9.49 8.88 -17.51
C PHE A 20 -8.83 7.52 -17.61
N VAL A 21 -8.08 7.18 -16.57
CA VAL A 21 -7.36 5.92 -16.47
C VAL A 21 -7.68 5.29 -15.13
N LEU A 22 -8.06 4.02 -15.16
CA LEU A 22 -8.26 3.23 -13.95
C LEU A 22 -7.10 2.24 -13.78
N ASP A 23 -6.55 2.20 -12.58
CA ASP A 23 -5.57 1.21 -12.15
C ASP A 23 -6.17 0.32 -11.07
N PHE A 24 -5.79 -0.95 -11.12
CA PHE A 24 -6.18 -1.96 -10.16
C PHE A 24 -4.95 -2.73 -9.70
N SER A 25 -4.81 -2.95 -8.40
CA SER A 25 -3.81 -3.87 -7.87
C SER A 25 -4.35 -4.69 -6.71
N TYR A 26 -3.79 -5.89 -6.56
CA TYR A 26 -4.15 -6.86 -5.53
C TYR A 26 -2.90 -7.44 -4.88
N LEU A 27 -2.84 -7.34 -3.54
CA LEU A 27 -1.82 -7.95 -2.70
C LEU A 27 -2.16 -9.44 -2.49
N VAL A 28 -1.43 -10.30 -3.19
CA VAL A 28 -1.58 -11.75 -3.13
C VAL A 28 -0.95 -12.31 -1.86
N LEU A 29 0.26 -11.85 -1.54
CA LEU A 29 1.04 -12.33 -0.40
C LEU A 29 1.60 -11.15 0.39
N LYS A 30 1.29 -11.08 1.68
CA LYS A 30 1.97 -10.18 2.62
C LYS A 30 3.37 -10.71 2.91
N GLU A 31 4.34 -9.81 3.01
CA GLU A 31 5.71 -10.18 3.37
C GLU A 31 5.74 -10.94 4.71
N GLN A 32 6.47 -12.05 4.78
CA GLN A 32 6.59 -12.89 5.98
C GLN A 32 8.00 -13.46 6.11
N GLY A 33 8.74 -13.06 7.14
CA GLY A 33 10.09 -13.58 7.39
C GLY A 33 11.02 -13.32 6.21
N ASN A 34 11.44 -14.38 5.50
CA ASN A 34 12.26 -14.26 4.28
C ASN A 34 11.46 -14.21 2.98
N LEU A 35 10.15 -14.47 3.02
CA LEU A 35 9.29 -14.40 1.84
C LEU A 35 9.02 -12.92 1.49
N PRO A 36 9.21 -12.49 0.23
CA PRO A 36 8.79 -11.17 -0.23
C PRO A 36 7.27 -11.06 -0.27
N SER A 37 6.74 -9.83 -0.24
CA SER A 37 5.35 -9.61 -0.63
C SER A 37 5.19 -9.78 -2.14
N LEU A 38 4.03 -10.26 -2.57
CA LEU A 38 3.68 -10.45 -3.97
C LEU A 38 2.38 -9.72 -4.28
N SER A 39 2.39 -8.91 -5.33
CA SER A 39 1.22 -8.20 -5.83
C SER A 39 1.09 -8.39 -7.32
N LEU A 40 -0.15 -8.31 -7.81
CA LEU A 40 -0.47 -8.26 -9.23
C LEU A 40 -1.32 -7.02 -9.50
N GLY A 41 -1.32 -6.54 -10.73
CA GLY A 41 -2.14 -5.41 -11.09
C GLY A 41 -2.30 -5.21 -12.58
N ILE A 42 -3.19 -4.29 -12.90
CA ILE A 42 -3.47 -3.80 -14.25
C ILE A 42 -3.53 -2.28 -14.13
N ASN A 43 -2.59 -1.62 -14.79
CA ASN A 43 -2.57 -0.18 -14.94
C ASN A 43 -3.17 0.22 -16.29
N ASN A 44 -3.51 1.50 -16.44
CA ASN A 44 -3.92 2.06 -17.73
C ASN A 44 -5.16 1.38 -18.32
N ILE A 45 -6.15 1.01 -17.49
CA ILE A 45 -7.47 0.59 -17.99
C ILE A 45 -8.17 1.83 -18.52
N THR A 46 -8.16 1.98 -19.84
CA THR A 46 -8.71 3.13 -20.56
C THR A 46 -9.18 2.72 -21.95
N TYR A 47 -9.75 3.65 -22.71
CA TYR A 47 -10.15 3.47 -24.11
C TYR A 47 -9.04 3.85 -25.09
N GLN A 48 -7.97 4.49 -24.63
CA GLN A 48 -6.82 4.88 -25.43
C GLN A 48 -5.77 3.77 -25.49
N GLU A 49 -5.32 3.43 -26.69
CA GLU A 49 -4.31 2.38 -26.89
C GLU A 49 -2.95 2.78 -26.32
N TYR A 50 -2.63 4.08 -26.39
CA TYR A 50 -1.37 4.65 -25.91
C TYR A 50 -1.65 5.84 -24.99
N ILE A 51 -1.00 5.86 -23.83
CA ILE A 51 -1.21 6.91 -22.84
C ILE A 51 0.12 7.41 -22.27
N SER A 52 0.23 8.72 -22.11
CA SER A 52 1.34 9.37 -21.43
C SER A 52 0.83 10.15 -20.22
N PRO A 53 1.71 10.52 -19.28
CA PRO A 53 1.33 11.36 -18.13
C PRO A 53 0.67 12.70 -18.51
N ILE A 54 0.84 13.15 -19.75
CA ILE A 54 0.25 14.39 -20.29
C ILE A 54 -0.85 14.14 -21.34
N GLY A 55 -1.37 12.92 -21.46
CA GLY A 55 -2.48 12.56 -22.35
C GLY A 55 -2.08 11.59 -23.47
N HIS A 56 -2.90 11.52 -24.52
CA HIS A 56 -2.69 10.65 -25.69
C HIS A 56 -2.32 11.45 -26.96
N ASP A 57 -1.82 10.75 -27.98
CA ASP A 57 -1.51 11.29 -29.32
C ASP A 57 -0.71 12.59 -29.35
N SER A 58 -1.29 13.68 -29.87
CA SER A 58 -0.65 14.99 -30.06
C SER A 58 -0.37 15.73 -28.75
N SER A 59 -0.96 15.27 -27.65
CA SER A 59 -0.68 15.77 -26.31
C SER A 59 0.44 15.01 -25.61
N ALA A 60 0.92 13.88 -26.17
CA ALA A 60 2.02 13.11 -25.60
C ALA A 60 3.39 13.78 -25.82
N PHE A 61 4.36 13.39 -25.00
CA PHE A 61 5.73 13.87 -25.19
C PHE A 61 6.31 13.33 -26.50
N ALA A 62 7.07 14.16 -27.21
CA ALA A 62 7.64 13.80 -28.50
C ALA A 62 8.55 12.55 -28.44
N ASP A 63 9.23 12.33 -27.31
CA ASP A 63 10.06 11.16 -27.07
C ASP A 63 9.29 9.93 -26.56
N GLU A 64 7.96 10.01 -26.45
CA GLU A 64 7.06 8.89 -26.19
C GLU A 64 6.27 8.43 -27.42
N LEU A 65 6.50 9.07 -28.58
CA LEU A 65 5.92 8.68 -29.86
C LEU A 65 6.76 7.56 -30.50
N TYR A 66 6.78 6.39 -29.88
CA TYR A 66 7.45 5.21 -30.42
C TYR A 66 6.64 4.58 -31.56
N ILE A 67 7.30 4.33 -32.70
CA ILE A 67 6.64 3.81 -33.91
C ILE A 67 6.17 2.36 -33.70
N ASN A 68 7.00 1.53 -33.05
CA ASN A 68 6.68 0.13 -32.74
C ASN A 68 6.69 -0.04 -31.22
N ARG A 69 5.57 0.27 -30.57
CA ARG A 69 5.37 -0.03 -29.16
C ARG A 69 4.10 -0.86 -28.95
N PRO A 70 4.11 -1.80 -28.00
CA PRO A 70 2.92 -2.55 -27.64
C PRO A 70 1.83 -1.63 -27.07
N PRO A 71 0.55 -2.00 -27.21
CA PRO A 71 -0.55 -1.28 -26.57
C PRO A 71 -0.36 -1.20 -25.06
N GLU A 72 -0.51 0.00 -24.52
CA GLU A 72 -0.35 0.30 -23.08
C GLU A 72 -1.68 0.23 -22.32
N VAL A 73 -2.79 0.15 -23.05
CA VAL A 73 -4.10 -0.15 -22.48
C VAL A 73 -4.08 -1.46 -21.71
N ALA A 74 -4.58 -1.44 -20.47
CA ALA A 74 -4.58 -2.60 -19.57
C ALA A 74 -3.19 -3.26 -19.45
N SER A 75 -2.22 -2.48 -19.00
CA SER A 75 -0.85 -2.92 -18.72
C SER A 75 -0.82 -3.80 -17.47
N ALA A 76 -0.70 -5.12 -17.64
CA ALA A 76 -0.72 -6.07 -16.54
C ALA A 76 0.70 -6.35 -16.00
N TYR A 77 0.81 -6.55 -14.69
CA TYR A 77 2.07 -6.85 -14.04
C TYR A 77 1.94 -7.78 -12.83
N ILE A 78 3.07 -8.37 -12.47
CA ILE A 78 3.31 -9.00 -11.18
C ILE A 78 4.60 -8.43 -10.59
N VAL A 79 4.59 -8.16 -9.30
CA VAL A 79 5.69 -7.49 -8.60
C VAL A 79 5.94 -8.15 -7.26
N ALA A 80 7.22 -8.37 -6.95
CA ALA A 80 7.70 -8.82 -5.67
C ALA A 80 8.45 -7.68 -4.96
N THR A 81 8.16 -7.48 -3.68
CA THR A 81 8.82 -6.47 -2.84
C THR A 81 9.37 -7.11 -1.59
N LYS A 82 10.59 -6.76 -1.22
CA LYS A 82 11.25 -7.25 -0.01
C LYS A 82 11.82 -6.11 0.81
N SER A 83 11.41 -6.05 2.07
CA SER A 83 11.95 -5.12 3.06
C SER A 83 13.14 -5.76 3.79
N PHE A 84 14.20 -4.99 3.96
CA PHE A 84 15.38 -5.33 4.74
C PHE A 84 15.49 -4.37 5.92
N GLY A 85 14.88 -4.77 7.03
CA GLY A 85 14.72 -3.89 8.19
C GLY A 85 13.79 -2.71 7.89
N ARG A 86 14.06 -1.56 8.50
CA ARG A 86 13.24 -0.33 8.34
C ARG A 86 13.78 0.64 7.29
N ALA A 87 14.97 0.38 6.77
CA ALA A 87 15.74 1.36 6.02
C ALA A 87 15.88 1.05 4.53
N PHE A 88 15.59 -0.17 4.11
CA PHE A 88 15.83 -0.60 2.74
C PHE A 88 14.74 -1.52 2.24
N GLU A 89 14.32 -1.31 0.99
CA GLU A 89 13.31 -2.09 0.29
C GLU A 89 13.72 -2.25 -1.17
N ILE A 90 13.61 -3.46 -1.70
CA ILE A 90 13.82 -3.78 -3.11
C ILE A 90 12.50 -4.23 -3.70
N THR A 91 12.19 -3.74 -4.89
CA THR A 91 11.04 -4.14 -5.68
C THR A 91 11.50 -4.57 -7.06
N GLY A 92 10.95 -5.69 -7.56
CA GLY A 92 11.20 -6.17 -8.91
C GLY A 92 9.95 -6.84 -9.47
N GLY A 93 9.67 -6.60 -10.75
CA GLY A 93 8.47 -7.08 -11.39
C GLY A 93 8.67 -7.39 -12.87
N ILE A 94 7.67 -8.06 -13.42
CA ILE A 94 7.51 -8.30 -14.85
C ILE A 94 6.13 -7.83 -15.27
N GLY A 95 6.02 -7.23 -16.44
CA GLY A 95 4.73 -6.73 -16.93
C GLY A 95 4.69 -6.53 -18.44
N ARG A 96 3.48 -6.36 -18.97
CA ARG A 96 3.20 -6.01 -20.37
C ARG A 96 2.72 -4.58 -20.51
N GLY A 97 2.73 -4.04 -21.73
CA GLY A 97 2.29 -2.68 -22.03
C GLY A 97 3.34 -1.66 -21.56
N GLU A 98 3.00 -0.79 -20.63
CA GLU A 98 3.88 0.30 -20.17
C GLU A 98 5.20 -0.17 -19.52
N PHE A 99 5.23 -1.41 -19.03
CA PHE A 99 6.41 -2.01 -18.40
C PHE A 99 7.43 -2.53 -19.41
N ILE A 100 7.10 -2.52 -20.70
CA ILE A 100 8.00 -3.01 -21.75
C ILE A 100 9.04 -1.95 -22.04
N GLY A 101 10.30 -2.35 -21.93
CA GLY A 101 11.46 -1.54 -22.26
C GLY A 101 11.46 -1.01 -23.70
N TYR A 102 11.29 0.28 -23.93
CA TYR A 102 11.48 0.88 -25.26
C TYR A 102 12.30 2.19 -25.27
N GLY A 103 12.70 2.69 -24.11
CA GLY A 103 13.60 3.83 -24.00
C GLY A 103 15.07 3.48 -24.28
N PRO A 104 15.95 4.49 -24.38
CA PRO A 104 17.35 4.33 -24.79
C PRO A 104 18.16 3.35 -23.92
N ARG A 105 17.79 3.13 -22.66
CA ARG A 105 18.40 2.11 -21.79
C ARG A 105 17.41 1.05 -21.30
N SER A 106 16.15 1.44 -21.10
CA SER A 106 15.09 0.52 -20.67
C SER A 106 14.81 -0.56 -21.71
N HIS A 107 15.16 -0.38 -22.99
CA HIS A 107 15.09 -1.47 -23.99
C HIS A 107 15.85 -2.75 -23.58
N LEU A 108 16.88 -2.66 -22.72
CA LEU A 108 17.58 -3.83 -22.18
C LEU A 108 16.72 -4.65 -21.20
N LEU A 109 15.66 -4.05 -20.67
CA LEU A 109 14.69 -4.71 -19.79
C LEU A 109 13.56 -5.37 -20.57
N ASN A 110 13.53 -5.22 -21.90
CA ASN A 110 12.57 -5.86 -22.77
C ASN A 110 12.99 -7.31 -23.07
N PHE A 111 12.07 -8.26 -22.92
CA PHE A 111 12.35 -9.67 -23.18
C PHE A 111 12.68 -9.95 -24.66
N ASP A 112 12.22 -9.10 -25.58
CA ASP A 112 12.57 -9.21 -27.01
C ASP A 112 14.08 -9.11 -27.27
N VAL A 113 14.88 -8.59 -26.33
CA VAL A 113 16.36 -8.63 -26.43
C VAL A 113 16.89 -10.07 -26.48
N PHE A 114 16.13 -11.04 -25.98
CA PHE A 114 16.48 -12.46 -25.98
C PHE A 114 15.94 -13.24 -27.20
N PHE A 115 15.18 -12.59 -28.09
CA PHE A 115 14.58 -13.23 -29.26
C PHE A 115 15.10 -12.59 -30.55
N GLU A 116 15.21 -13.38 -31.62
CA GLU A 116 15.64 -12.88 -32.93
C GLU A 116 14.51 -12.08 -33.62
N ASP A 117 13.26 -12.46 -33.38
CA ASP A 117 12.06 -11.79 -33.88
C ASP A 117 11.44 -10.88 -32.82
N LYS A 118 11.01 -9.69 -33.24
CA LYS A 118 10.27 -8.75 -32.39
C LYS A 118 8.79 -9.11 -32.35
N HIS A 119 8.21 -9.21 -31.16
CA HIS A 119 6.82 -9.63 -31.00
C HIS A 119 5.94 -8.43 -30.64
N GLU A 120 5.12 -7.89 -31.52
CA GLU A 120 4.46 -6.60 -31.20
C GLU A 120 3.35 -6.67 -30.12
N LYS A 121 2.87 -7.88 -29.75
CA LYS A 121 1.65 -8.06 -28.94
C LYS A 121 1.81 -8.80 -27.62
N PHE A 122 2.80 -9.69 -27.51
CA PHE A 122 3.00 -10.54 -26.33
C PHE A 122 4.44 -10.48 -25.86
N ILE A 123 4.84 -9.30 -25.38
CA ILE A 123 6.15 -9.08 -24.76
C ILE A 123 5.97 -8.71 -23.30
N PHE A 124 6.99 -9.03 -22.54
CA PHE A 124 7.12 -8.63 -21.15
C PHE A 124 8.39 -7.81 -20.99
N GLY A 125 8.35 -6.86 -20.07
CA GLY A 125 9.53 -6.14 -19.61
C GLY A 125 9.76 -6.35 -18.12
N PHE A 126 11.01 -6.23 -17.71
CA PHE A 126 11.37 -6.08 -16.32
C PHE A 126 11.23 -4.62 -15.89
N PHE A 127 10.76 -4.43 -14.67
CA PHE A 127 10.78 -3.14 -14.00
C PHE A 127 11.09 -3.34 -12.52
N GLY A 128 11.48 -2.28 -11.83
CA GLY A 128 11.78 -2.39 -10.42
C GLY A 128 12.48 -1.17 -9.87
N GLY A 129 12.88 -1.26 -8.61
CA GLY A 129 13.54 -0.17 -7.93
C GLY A 129 13.95 -0.51 -6.52
N VAL A 130 14.59 0.47 -5.91
CA VAL A 130 15.05 0.43 -4.53
C VAL A 130 14.54 1.65 -3.78
N LYS A 131 14.17 1.45 -2.53
CA LYS A 131 13.80 2.53 -1.61
C LYS A 131 14.70 2.48 -0.39
N PHE A 132 15.32 3.62 -0.09
CA PHE A 132 16.12 3.84 1.11
C PHE A 132 15.35 4.79 2.03
N SER A 133 14.92 4.30 3.20
CA SER A 133 14.13 5.05 4.16
C SER A 133 14.97 5.49 5.35
N VAL A 134 14.96 6.79 5.66
CA VAL A 134 15.48 7.30 6.93
C VAL A 134 14.41 7.08 8.02
N PRO A 135 14.73 6.45 9.16
CA PRO A 135 13.74 6.25 10.23
C PRO A 135 13.13 7.57 10.70
N GLY A 136 11.80 7.70 10.56
CA GLY A 136 11.08 8.94 10.90
C GLY A 136 11.32 10.11 9.92
N GLY A 137 11.98 9.85 8.79
CA GLY A 137 12.41 10.83 7.81
C GLY A 137 11.95 10.51 6.38
N PRO A 138 12.54 11.19 5.39
CA PRO A 138 12.24 10.94 3.98
C PRO A 138 12.81 9.59 3.52
N SER A 139 12.29 9.12 2.39
CA SER A 139 12.80 7.98 1.66
C SER A 139 13.30 8.43 0.28
N LEU A 140 14.48 7.97 -0.10
CA LEU A 140 14.99 8.08 -1.47
C LEU A 140 14.51 6.86 -2.26
N ILE A 141 14.00 7.08 -3.46
CA ILE A 141 13.48 6.05 -4.35
C ILE A 141 14.25 6.14 -5.66
N LEU A 142 14.78 5.03 -6.13
CA LEU A 142 15.41 4.92 -7.43
C LEU A 142 14.74 3.75 -8.15
N GLU A 143 14.10 4.02 -9.28
CA GLU A 143 13.32 3.02 -10.01
C GLU A 143 13.60 3.10 -11.51
N THR A 144 13.34 2.00 -12.19
CA THR A 144 13.28 1.91 -13.64
C THR A 144 11.94 1.30 -14.00
N ASP A 145 11.20 1.99 -14.84
CA ASP A 145 10.04 1.45 -15.51
C ASP A 145 10.41 1.06 -16.96
N GLY A 146 9.44 0.60 -17.75
CA GLY A 146 9.67 0.25 -19.16
C GLY A 146 10.11 1.43 -20.03
N ARG A 147 9.99 2.67 -19.54
CA ARG A 147 10.30 3.89 -20.28
C ARG A 147 11.63 4.45 -19.80
N ASP A 148 11.74 4.72 -18.51
CA ASP A 148 12.69 5.69 -17.96
C ASP A 148 13.30 5.19 -16.64
N ALA A 149 14.48 5.71 -16.31
CA ALA A 149 15.00 5.65 -14.94
C ALA A 149 14.58 6.91 -14.18
N ASN A 150 14.06 6.72 -12.97
CA ASN A 150 13.49 7.78 -12.16
C ASN A 150 14.17 7.83 -10.79
N LEU A 151 14.31 9.04 -10.23
CA LEU A 151 14.81 9.31 -8.90
C LEU A 151 13.79 10.16 -8.15
N GLY A 152 13.39 9.75 -6.95
CA GLY A 152 12.41 10.48 -6.16
C GLY A 152 12.69 10.51 -4.67
N ILE A 153 12.06 11.45 -4.00
CA ILE A 153 12.01 11.56 -2.56
C ILE A 153 10.55 11.45 -2.13
N GLN A 154 10.29 10.61 -1.15
CA GLN A 154 8.98 10.41 -0.54
C GLN A 154 9.05 10.77 0.95
N TYR A 155 8.06 11.51 1.43
CA TYR A 155 7.89 11.77 2.86
C TYR A 155 6.47 11.40 3.30
N GLU A 156 6.35 10.71 4.42
CA GLU A 156 5.06 10.29 4.98
C GLU A 156 4.94 10.75 6.43
N ILE A 157 3.86 11.46 6.74
CA ILE A 157 3.54 11.91 8.10
C ILE A 157 2.06 11.66 8.39
N GLY A 158 1.80 10.74 9.33
CA GLY A 158 0.44 10.35 9.70
C GLY A 158 -0.35 9.80 8.51
N ARG A 159 -1.31 10.57 8.01
CA ARG A 159 -2.15 10.21 6.86
C ARG A 159 -1.68 10.81 5.55
N PHE A 160 -0.69 11.70 5.58
CA PHE A 160 -0.22 12.43 4.42
C PHE A 160 1.03 11.79 3.85
N LYS A 161 1.08 11.69 2.53
CA LYS A 161 2.23 11.20 1.80
C LYS A 161 2.50 12.15 0.63
N GLY A 162 3.71 12.71 0.61
CA GLY A 162 4.20 13.53 -0.50
C GLY A 162 5.30 12.78 -1.25
N LYS A 163 5.33 12.93 -2.56
CA LYS A 163 6.46 12.50 -3.40
C LYS A 163 6.89 13.66 -4.30
N PHE A 164 8.18 13.71 -4.55
CA PHE A 164 8.79 14.57 -5.54
C PHE A 164 9.78 13.73 -6.34
N GLY A 165 9.69 13.75 -7.66
CA GLY A 165 10.48 12.88 -8.53
C GLY A 165 11.08 13.65 -9.71
N ILE A 166 12.23 13.18 -10.15
CA ILE A 166 12.83 13.53 -11.43
C ILE A 166 12.81 12.27 -12.29
N ASN A 167 12.19 12.34 -13.45
CA ASN A 167 12.13 11.25 -14.41
C ASN A 167 13.16 11.45 -15.52
N LYS A 168 13.50 10.34 -16.19
CA LYS A 168 14.49 10.27 -17.27
C LYS A 168 15.88 10.70 -16.84
N ILE A 169 16.34 10.23 -15.67
CA ILE A 169 17.66 10.59 -15.16
C ILE A 169 18.80 10.13 -16.09
N GLU A 170 18.56 9.14 -16.94
CA GLU A 170 19.48 8.72 -17.98
C GLU A 170 19.83 9.83 -18.97
N LEU A 171 18.96 10.83 -19.15
CA LEU A 171 19.23 11.99 -20.01
C LEU A 171 20.37 12.87 -19.48
N PHE A 172 20.62 12.88 -18.16
CA PHE A 172 21.79 13.58 -17.60
C PHE A 172 23.12 12.96 -18.02
N THR A 173 23.11 11.74 -18.55
CA THR A 173 24.31 11.01 -19.00
C THR A 173 24.42 10.91 -20.51
N LEU A 174 23.46 11.46 -21.27
CA LEU A 174 23.46 11.48 -22.73
C LEU A 174 23.84 12.88 -23.23
N GLU A 175 24.68 12.97 -24.26
CA GLU A 175 25.08 14.24 -24.88
C GLU A 175 23.95 14.91 -25.69
N ASP A 176 22.77 14.29 -25.75
CA ASP A 176 21.62 14.77 -26.53
C ASP A 176 20.81 15.81 -25.75
N LEU A 177 21.34 17.03 -25.71
CA LEU A 177 20.83 18.23 -25.01
C LEU A 177 19.41 18.68 -25.42
N LYS A 178 18.74 17.99 -26.36
CA LYS A 178 17.40 18.35 -26.84
C LYS A 178 16.26 17.79 -25.99
N ARG A 179 16.53 16.92 -25.02
CA ARG A 179 15.51 16.31 -24.17
C ARG A 179 15.65 16.80 -22.74
N THR A 180 14.53 17.19 -22.13
CA THR A 180 14.51 17.75 -20.78
C THR A 180 14.13 16.68 -19.75
N PRO A 181 14.87 16.59 -18.62
CA PRO A 181 14.43 15.81 -17.48
C PRO A 181 13.10 16.37 -16.97
N ARG A 182 12.23 15.50 -16.45
CA ARG A 182 10.87 15.88 -16.06
C ARG A 182 10.72 15.84 -14.55
N ILE A 183 9.91 16.73 -14.00
CA ILE A 183 9.69 16.83 -12.56
C ILE A 183 8.23 16.48 -12.27
N ASN A 184 8.03 15.56 -11.34
CA ASN A 184 6.72 15.14 -10.86
C ASN A 184 6.57 15.45 -9.38
N ALA A 185 5.37 15.81 -8.96
CA ALA A 185 5.02 15.99 -7.57
C ALA A 185 3.67 15.33 -7.29
N ASP A 186 3.66 14.41 -6.33
CA ASP A 186 2.46 13.70 -5.93
C ASP A 186 2.11 14.00 -4.48
N PHE A 187 0.82 14.06 -4.21
CA PHE A 187 0.29 14.18 -2.88
C PHE A 187 -0.86 13.21 -2.70
N SER A 188 -0.79 12.37 -1.66
CA SER A 188 -1.86 11.45 -1.32
C SER A 188 -2.22 11.53 0.17
N ILE A 189 -3.51 11.30 0.42
CA ILE A 189 -4.09 11.24 1.76
C ILE A 189 -4.66 9.84 1.94
N ARG A 190 -4.18 9.10 2.94
CA ARG A 190 -4.75 7.82 3.32
C ARG A 190 -6.10 8.06 4.00
N THR A 191 -7.17 7.58 3.37
CA THR A 191 -8.53 7.61 3.90
C THR A 191 -8.76 6.45 4.88
N TYR A 192 -9.91 6.42 5.55
CA TYR A 192 -10.22 5.38 6.53
C TYR A 192 -10.29 4.00 5.87
N SER A 193 -9.59 3.02 6.45
CA SER A 193 -9.81 1.61 6.11
C SER A 193 -11.19 1.18 6.58
N PHE A 194 -11.97 0.58 5.70
CA PHE A 194 -13.24 -0.06 6.05
C PHE A 194 -13.06 -1.43 6.71
N GLU A 195 -11.83 -1.80 7.12
CA GLU A 195 -11.62 -3.00 7.91
C GLU A 195 -12.43 -2.91 9.21
N LYS A 196 -13.31 -3.90 9.42
CA LYS A 196 -14.09 -3.99 10.65
C LYS A 196 -13.09 -4.05 11.82
N PRO A 197 -13.22 -3.16 12.82
CA PRO A 197 -12.29 -3.15 13.95
C PRO A 197 -12.22 -4.54 14.60
N ARG A 198 -11.02 -5.04 14.90
CA ARG A 198 -10.87 -6.38 15.48
C ARG A 198 -11.32 -6.38 16.94
N PRO A 199 -12.05 -7.41 17.40
CA PRO A 199 -12.42 -7.53 18.80
C PRO A 199 -11.17 -7.60 19.69
N GLY A 200 -11.19 -6.86 20.79
CA GLY A 200 -10.18 -6.94 21.85
C GLY A 200 -10.53 -7.99 22.89
N GLN A 201 -9.53 -8.58 23.54
CA GLN A 201 -9.72 -9.48 24.67
C GLN A 201 -9.34 -8.79 25.99
N ILE A 202 -10.22 -8.90 26.97
CA ILE A 202 -10.00 -8.38 28.33
C ILE A 202 -9.93 -9.57 29.27
N LYS A 203 -8.82 -9.65 30.00
CA LYS A 203 -8.64 -10.60 31.08
C LYS A 203 -8.98 -9.92 32.40
N ILE A 204 -9.92 -10.49 33.12
CA ILE A 204 -10.43 -9.96 34.38
C ILE A 204 -9.99 -10.90 35.48
N LEU A 205 -9.46 -10.30 36.55
CA LEU A 205 -9.17 -10.96 37.81
C LEU A 205 -9.92 -10.22 38.90
N LEU A 206 -10.87 -10.90 39.52
CA LEU A 206 -11.61 -10.45 40.69
C LEU A 206 -11.05 -11.18 41.91
N ALA A 207 -10.51 -10.40 42.85
CA ALA A 207 -9.88 -10.91 44.06
C ALA A 207 -10.16 -9.94 45.22
N ASP A 208 -10.16 -10.50 46.42
CA ASP A 208 -10.18 -9.74 47.66
C ASP A 208 -8.92 -8.84 47.74
N GLU A 209 -9.09 -7.60 48.18
CA GLU A 209 -8.00 -6.61 48.18
C GLU A 209 -6.98 -6.88 49.29
N GLU A 210 -7.44 -7.42 50.43
CA GLU A 210 -6.62 -7.73 51.60
C GLU A 210 -5.96 -9.11 51.46
N THR A 211 -6.74 -10.15 51.19
CA THR A 211 -6.22 -11.54 51.15
C THR A 211 -5.60 -11.91 49.80
N ARG A 212 -5.90 -11.15 48.73
CA ARG A 212 -5.55 -11.46 47.33
C ARG A 212 -6.17 -12.76 46.82
N GLU A 213 -7.08 -13.37 47.56
CA GLU A 213 -7.75 -14.60 47.15
C GLU A 213 -8.81 -14.32 46.08
N PRO A 214 -8.96 -15.20 45.09
CA PRO A 214 -9.97 -15.03 44.06
C PRO A 214 -11.38 -15.16 44.64
N ILE A 215 -12.29 -14.32 44.17
CA ILE A 215 -13.70 -14.33 44.58
C ILE A 215 -14.62 -14.41 43.36
N SER A 216 -15.80 -15.00 43.54
CA SER A 216 -16.86 -14.99 42.52
C SER A 216 -17.62 -13.67 42.52
N GLY A 217 -18.18 -13.31 41.37
CA GLY A 217 -19.01 -12.09 41.27
C GLY A 217 -19.65 -11.96 39.90
N THR A 218 -20.16 -10.76 39.63
CA THR A 218 -20.82 -10.42 38.38
C THR A 218 -20.16 -9.18 37.79
N LEU A 219 -19.84 -9.25 36.50
CA LEU A 219 -19.41 -8.13 35.70
C LEU A 219 -20.58 -7.66 34.83
N ILE A 220 -20.90 -6.38 34.94
CA ILE A 220 -21.84 -5.69 34.05
C ILE A 220 -21.04 -4.77 33.14
N ILE A 221 -21.16 -4.98 31.84
CA ILE A 221 -20.52 -4.18 30.79
C ILE A 221 -21.60 -3.33 30.13
N GLU A 222 -21.39 -2.01 30.10
CA GLU A 222 -22.31 -1.06 29.48
C GLU A 222 -21.63 -0.27 28.35
N ASN A 223 -22.22 -0.30 27.17
CA ASN A 223 -21.87 0.54 26.01
C ASN A 223 -23.12 0.78 25.15
N GLY A 224 -24.13 1.43 25.73
CA GLY A 224 -25.48 1.55 25.14
C GLY A 224 -26.36 0.31 25.36
N GLU A 225 -25.77 -0.89 25.29
CA GLU A 225 -26.38 -2.16 25.70
C GLU A 225 -25.75 -2.68 27.00
N LYS A 226 -26.52 -3.44 27.78
CA LYS A 226 -26.10 -4.01 29.06
C LYS A 226 -25.83 -5.50 28.92
N ILE A 227 -24.58 -5.91 29.13
CA ILE A 227 -24.14 -7.31 29.10
C ILE A 227 -23.75 -7.73 30.51
N THR A 228 -24.38 -8.80 31.02
CA THR A 228 -24.07 -9.36 32.34
C THR A 228 -23.28 -10.65 32.18
N ILE A 229 -22.15 -10.75 32.90
CA ILE A 229 -21.24 -11.90 32.82
C ILE A 229 -20.92 -12.37 34.24
N ASP A 230 -21.14 -13.66 34.50
CA ASP A 230 -20.75 -14.27 35.77
C ASP A 230 -19.26 -14.59 35.80
N ILE A 231 -18.61 -14.20 36.89
CA ILE A 231 -17.21 -14.49 37.23
C ILE A 231 -17.21 -15.68 38.20
N PRO A 232 -16.60 -16.82 37.82
CA PRO A 232 -16.56 -18.00 38.66
C PRO A 232 -15.68 -17.80 39.91
N TYR A 233 -15.77 -18.71 40.89
CA TYR A 233 -14.94 -18.69 42.12
C TYR A 233 -13.42 -18.61 41.88
N SER A 234 -12.94 -19.01 40.69
CA SER A 234 -11.53 -18.80 40.31
C SER A 234 -11.13 -17.32 40.18
N GLY A 235 -12.09 -16.39 40.24
CA GLY A 235 -11.90 -14.95 40.07
C GLY A 235 -11.54 -14.54 38.65
N LYS A 236 -11.38 -15.48 37.73
CA LYS A 236 -10.82 -15.23 36.39
C LYS A 236 -11.89 -15.36 35.31
N LYS A 237 -11.94 -14.38 34.42
CA LYS A 237 -12.77 -14.42 33.21
C LYS A 237 -12.08 -13.71 32.06
N THR A 238 -12.22 -14.25 30.85
CA THR A 238 -11.82 -13.54 29.62
C THR A 238 -13.08 -13.18 28.85
N VAL A 239 -13.16 -11.93 28.39
CA VAL A 239 -14.26 -11.40 27.60
C VAL A 239 -13.70 -10.83 26.30
N THR A 240 -14.36 -11.14 25.19
CA THR A 240 -14.06 -10.55 23.88
C THR A 240 -15.09 -9.46 23.59
N LEU A 241 -14.63 -8.24 23.35
CA LEU A 241 -15.48 -7.09 23.06
C LEU A 241 -15.01 -6.39 21.79
N ASP A 242 -15.95 -5.84 21.04
CA ASP A 242 -15.62 -4.96 19.92
C ASP A 242 -14.91 -3.68 20.41
N PRO A 243 -14.15 -2.99 19.56
CA PRO A 243 -13.53 -1.72 19.94
C PRO A 243 -14.57 -0.67 20.32
N GLY A 244 -14.33 0.02 21.43
CA GLY A 244 -15.30 0.91 22.04
C GLY A 244 -14.88 1.37 23.44
N ILE A 245 -15.71 2.22 24.04
CA ILE A 245 -15.50 2.68 25.40
C ILE A 245 -16.60 2.06 26.25
N TYR A 246 -16.21 1.19 27.17
CA TYR A 246 -17.14 0.46 28.01
C TYR A 246 -17.07 0.94 29.45
N ILE A 247 -18.20 0.84 30.15
CA ILE A 247 -18.27 1.01 31.59
C ILE A 247 -18.40 -0.38 32.20
N PHE A 248 -17.43 -0.73 33.02
CA PHE A 248 -17.36 -2.00 33.72
C PHE A 248 -17.81 -1.77 35.15
N ASN A 249 -18.87 -2.45 35.58
CA ASN A 249 -19.30 -2.50 36.97
C ASN A 249 -19.07 -3.91 37.49
N LEU A 250 -18.20 -4.06 38.48
CA LEU A 250 -17.85 -5.32 39.12
C LEU A 250 -18.52 -5.37 40.49
N THR A 251 -19.34 -6.39 40.71
CA THR A 251 -20.08 -6.60 41.97
C THR A 251 -19.82 -8.01 42.49
N ALA A 252 -19.64 -8.16 43.80
CA ALA A 252 -19.53 -9.44 44.47
C ALA A 252 -20.33 -9.40 45.79
N PRO A 253 -20.86 -10.53 46.29
CA PRO A 253 -21.56 -10.58 47.58
C PRO A 253 -20.66 -10.05 48.70
N ASP A 254 -21.18 -9.20 49.57
CA ASP A 254 -20.44 -8.60 50.70
C ASP A 254 -19.31 -7.63 50.33
N TYR A 255 -19.15 -7.28 49.05
CA TYR A 255 -18.17 -6.30 48.57
C TYR A 255 -18.82 -5.05 47.95
N ASN A 256 -18.11 -3.93 48.04
CA ASN A 256 -18.47 -2.70 47.33
C ASN A 256 -18.33 -2.88 45.81
N THR A 257 -19.28 -2.35 45.05
CA THR A 257 -19.20 -2.35 43.59
C THR A 257 -18.08 -1.42 43.11
N LYS A 258 -17.19 -1.93 42.25
CA LYS A 258 -16.16 -1.12 41.59
C LYS A 258 -16.57 -0.79 40.17
N ARG A 259 -16.37 0.47 39.77
CA ARG A 259 -16.71 0.97 38.42
C ARG A 259 -15.45 1.47 37.71
N ALA A 260 -15.26 1.06 36.46
CA ALA A 260 -14.14 1.49 35.64
C ALA A 260 -14.56 1.79 34.20
N LYS A 261 -13.97 2.84 33.60
CA LYS A 261 -14.12 3.14 32.18
C LYS A 261 -12.96 2.49 31.43
N VAL A 262 -13.27 1.53 30.55
CA VAL A 262 -12.26 0.71 29.86
C VAL A 262 -12.35 0.97 28.35
N PRO A 263 -11.33 1.60 27.75
CA PRO A 263 -11.24 1.75 26.30
C PRO A 263 -10.65 0.49 25.68
N ILE A 264 -11.38 -0.10 24.73
CA ILE A 264 -10.93 -1.22 23.89
C ILE A 264 -10.53 -0.64 22.54
N ARG A 265 -9.25 -0.74 22.23
CA ARG A 265 -8.65 -0.20 21.00
C ARG A 265 -8.33 -1.36 20.05
N SER A 266 -8.57 -1.13 18.76
CA SER A 266 -8.11 -1.97 17.65
C SER A 266 -6.61 -1.80 17.40
#